data_AF-A0A2H8TNF1-F1
#
_entry.id   AF-A0A2H8TNF1-F1
#
_cell.length_a   1.000
_cell.length_b   1.000
_cell.length_c   1.000
_cell.angle_alpha   90.00
_cell.angle_beta   90.00
_cell.angle_gamma   90.00
#
_symmetry.space_group_name_H-M   'P 1'
#
loop_
_entity.id
_entity.type
_entity.pdbx_description
1 polymer ?
#
loop_
_entity_poly.entity_id
_entity_poly.type
_entity_poly.pdbx_seq_one_letter_code
_entity_poly.pdbx_strand_id
1 'polypeptide(L)'
;MLHLASTYCLHDHIYLLLQHGSNPIHKNKDAKTPYELAPDKSTRKVFRKFMAVFPDKYDYDKSRLPGPLTEELQEELKERKKAKQKRAKERKVIEELKKEEEIQKQKFLQLSDREKCALAAEKRFMAVQGTFKLLRCFYCGKNIEEKYPFEYMDYKFCSVQCVKNHRQKNIVN
;
A
#
# COMPACT_ATOMS: atom_id res chain seq x y z
N MET A 1 -36.02 -15.86 26.10
CA MET A 1 -35.91 -14.43 25.78
C MET A 1 -34.62 -14.09 25.04
N LEU A 2 -33.44 -14.48 25.54
CA LEU A 2 -32.16 -14.22 24.84
C LEU A 2 -32.11 -14.76 23.40
N HIS A 3 -32.63 -15.97 23.13
CA HIS A 3 -32.74 -16.51 21.77
C HIS A 3 -33.57 -15.64 20.82
N LEU A 4 -34.68 -15.08 21.29
CA LEU A 4 -35.52 -14.19 20.47
C LEU A 4 -34.79 -12.88 20.19
N ALA A 5 -34.15 -12.30 21.20
CA ALA A 5 -33.36 -11.08 21.04
C ALA A 5 -32.24 -11.27 19.99
N SER A 6 -31.59 -12.44 19.96
CA SER A 6 -30.63 -12.80 18.92
C SER A 6 -31.23 -12.89 17.53
N THR A 7 -32.38 -13.56 17.38
CA THR A 7 -33.04 -13.74 16.08
C THR A 7 -33.48 -12.41 15.48
N TYR A 8 -33.97 -11.49 16.33
CA TYR A 8 -34.42 -10.16 15.92
C TYR A 8 -33.30 -9.09 15.94
N CYS A 9 -32.05 -9.48 16.13
CA CYS A 9 -30.89 -8.56 16.13
C CYS A 9 -31.03 -7.39 17.11
N LEU A 10 -31.57 -7.64 18.31
CA LEU A 10 -31.78 -6.59 19.32
C LEU A 10 -30.52 -6.43 20.19
N HIS A 11 -29.50 -5.72 19.68
CA HIS A 11 -28.16 -5.65 20.28
C HIS A 11 -28.17 -5.23 21.76
N ASP A 12 -28.89 -4.16 22.10
CA ASP A 12 -28.92 -3.63 23.46
C ASP A 12 -29.63 -4.58 24.43
N HIS A 13 -30.69 -5.24 23.95
CA HIS A 13 -31.45 -6.21 24.74
C HIS A 13 -30.62 -7.47 24.99
N ILE A 14 -29.85 -7.93 24.00
CA ILE A 14 -28.91 -9.04 24.17
C ILE A 14 -27.91 -8.71 25.28
N TYR A 15 -27.30 -7.52 25.22
CA TYR A 15 -26.32 -7.09 26.22
C TYR A 15 -26.94 -7.02 27.64
N LEU A 16 -28.11 -6.39 27.76
CA LEU A 16 -28.82 -6.25 29.03
C LEU A 16 -29.21 -7.61 29.60
N LEU A 17 -29.74 -8.51 28.78
CA LEU A 17 -30.13 -9.86 29.19
C LEU A 17 -28.93 -10.68 29.70
N LEU A 18 -27.77 -10.57 29.05
CA LEU A 18 -26.52 -11.20 29.50
C LEU A 18 -26.03 -10.60 30.84
N GLN A 19 -26.21 -9.29 31.03
CA GLN A 19 -25.91 -8.62 32.30
C GLN A 19 -26.77 -9.16 33.43
N HIS A 20 -28.07 -9.33 33.21
CA HIS A 20 -29.04 -9.85 34.17
C HIS A 20 -29.06 -11.38 34.33
N GLY A 21 -28.05 -12.09 33.82
CA GLY A 21 -27.88 -13.52 34.11
C GLY A 21 -28.41 -14.47 33.03
N SER A 22 -28.94 -13.98 31.91
CA SER A 22 -29.35 -14.87 30.81
C SER A 22 -28.13 -15.56 30.20
N ASN A 23 -28.05 -16.88 30.35
CA ASN A 23 -26.87 -17.63 29.95
C ASN A 23 -26.82 -17.88 28.42
N PRO A 24 -25.76 -17.45 27.70
CA PRO A 24 -25.63 -17.68 26.26
C PRO A 24 -25.29 -19.13 25.87
N ILE A 25 -24.98 -20.03 26.82
CA ILE A 25 -24.65 -21.43 26.51
C ILE A 25 -25.90 -22.29 26.28
N HIS A 26 -27.06 -21.85 26.78
CA HIS A 26 -28.28 -22.66 26.75
C HIS A 26 -28.82 -22.77 25.32
N LYS A 27 -29.09 -24.01 24.91
CA LYS A 27 -29.62 -24.32 23.58
C LYS A 27 -31.15 -24.25 23.57
N ASN A 28 -31.73 -23.87 22.44
CA ASN A 28 -33.17 -23.95 22.21
C ASN A 28 -33.59 -25.39 21.84
N LYS A 29 -34.88 -25.59 21.50
CA LYS A 29 -35.42 -26.90 21.06
C LYS A 29 -34.70 -27.49 19.83
N ASP A 30 -34.13 -26.63 18.99
CA ASP A 30 -33.36 -27.02 17.79
C ASP A 30 -31.87 -27.24 18.09
N ALA A 31 -31.50 -27.36 19.37
CA ALA A 31 -30.12 -27.49 19.83
C ALA A 31 -29.19 -26.30 19.46
N LYS A 32 -29.76 -25.11 19.18
CA LYS A 32 -29.01 -23.89 18.82
C LYS A 32 -28.84 -22.92 19.99
N THR A 33 -27.65 -22.35 20.12
CA THR A 33 -27.39 -21.28 21.08
C THR A 33 -27.92 -19.92 20.58
N PRO A 34 -28.12 -18.91 21.45
CA PRO A 34 -28.47 -17.57 21.02
C PRO A 34 -27.46 -16.98 20.03
N TYR A 35 -26.19 -17.36 20.11
CA TYR A 35 -25.16 -16.91 19.15
C TYR A 35 -25.38 -17.51 17.76
N GLU A 36 -25.78 -18.78 17.67
CA GLU A 36 -26.03 -19.48 16.41
C GLU A 36 -27.31 -19.00 15.71
N LEU A 37 -28.27 -18.46 16.47
CA LEU A 37 -29.48 -17.85 15.93
C LEU A 37 -29.25 -16.42 15.40
N ALA A 38 -28.13 -15.78 15.75
CA ALA A 38 -27.84 -14.43 15.29
C ALA A 38 -27.47 -14.43 13.79
N PRO A 39 -28.28 -13.79 12.92
CA PRO A 39 -28.10 -13.90 11.47
C PRO A 39 -26.86 -13.14 10.98
N ASP A 40 -26.60 -11.96 11.55
CA ASP A 40 -25.59 -11.04 11.06
C ASP A 40 -24.32 -11.01 11.95
N LYS A 41 -23.27 -10.39 11.41
CA LYS A 41 -21.98 -10.29 12.11
C LYS A 41 -22.02 -9.29 13.26
N SER A 42 -22.87 -8.27 13.21
CA SER A 42 -22.91 -7.23 14.25
C SER A 42 -23.55 -7.76 15.54
N THR A 43 -24.64 -8.52 15.44
CA THR A 43 -25.28 -9.19 16.58
C THR A 43 -24.32 -10.18 17.25
N ARG A 44 -23.61 -10.98 16.46
CA ARG A 44 -22.56 -11.89 16.94
C ARG A 44 -21.40 -11.18 17.66
N LYS A 45 -21.07 -9.94 17.27
CA LYS A 45 -20.06 -9.14 17.98
C LYS A 45 -20.50 -8.77 19.39
N VAL A 46 -21.79 -8.61 19.68
CA VAL A 46 -22.28 -8.25 21.02
C VAL A 46 -21.87 -9.32 22.03
N PHE A 47 -22.08 -10.59 21.71
CA PHE A 47 -21.64 -11.71 22.55
C PHE A 47 -20.14 -11.72 22.79
N ARG A 48 -19.34 -11.48 21.73
CA ARG A 48 -17.88 -11.47 21.83
C ARG A 48 -17.32 -10.26 22.58
N LYS A 49 -18.00 -9.10 22.51
CA LYS A 49 -17.70 -7.92 23.32
C LYS A 49 -18.05 -8.17 24.78
N PHE A 50 -19.23 -8.73 25.06
CA PHE A 50 -19.65 -9.07 26.41
C PHE A 50 -18.68 -10.07 27.07
N MET A 51 -18.25 -11.09 26.33
CA MET A 51 -17.24 -12.06 26.77
C MET A 51 -15.87 -11.42 27.05
N ALA A 52 -15.49 -10.37 26.32
CA ALA A 52 -14.26 -9.64 26.60
C ALA A 52 -14.32 -8.84 27.91
N VAL A 53 -15.51 -8.34 28.28
CA VAL A 53 -15.73 -7.61 29.54
C VAL A 53 -15.90 -8.56 30.73
N PHE A 54 -16.51 -9.73 30.51
CA PHE A 54 -16.83 -10.70 31.56
C PHE A 54 -16.32 -12.11 31.22
N PRO A 55 -15.00 -12.33 31.12
CA PRO A 55 -14.43 -13.60 30.65
C PRO A 55 -14.81 -14.81 31.52
N ASP A 56 -15.01 -14.62 32.82
CA ASP A 56 -15.24 -15.71 33.77
C ASP A 56 -16.73 -15.92 34.14
N LYS A 57 -17.64 -15.13 33.55
CA LYS A 57 -19.06 -15.16 33.95
C LYS A 57 -19.81 -16.39 33.46
N TYR A 58 -19.43 -16.91 32.29
CA TYR A 58 -20.03 -18.11 31.70
C TYR A 58 -18.95 -18.99 31.09
N ASP A 59 -19.25 -20.28 30.95
CA ASP A 59 -18.40 -21.24 30.23
C ASP A 59 -18.60 -21.08 28.72
N TYR A 60 -17.95 -20.05 28.15
CA TYR A 60 -18.15 -19.63 26.77
C TYR A 60 -17.73 -20.68 25.74
N ASP A 61 -16.82 -21.59 26.08
CA ASP A 61 -16.39 -22.69 25.20
C ASP A 61 -17.58 -23.58 24.81
N LYS A 62 -18.55 -23.74 25.72
CA LYS A 62 -19.79 -24.50 25.45
C LYS A 62 -20.76 -23.79 24.51
N SER A 63 -20.64 -22.47 24.34
CA SER A 63 -21.56 -21.66 23.51
C SER A 63 -21.18 -21.59 22.02
N ARG A 64 -20.07 -22.22 21.61
CA ARG A 64 -19.48 -22.12 20.26
C ARG A 64 -19.11 -20.67 19.86
N LEU A 65 -18.92 -19.80 20.84
CA LEU A 65 -18.46 -18.43 20.61
C LEU A 65 -16.98 -18.46 20.22
N PRO A 66 -16.58 -17.91 19.07
CA PRO A 66 -15.17 -17.67 18.80
C PRO A 66 -14.66 -16.60 19.77
N GLY A 67 -13.43 -16.78 20.26
CA GLY A 67 -12.81 -16.06 21.39
C GLY A 67 -13.00 -14.53 21.44
N PRO A 68 -12.69 -13.91 22.60
CA PRO A 68 -13.15 -12.57 22.96
C PRO A 68 -12.75 -11.54 21.92
N LEU A 69 -13.66 -10.63 21.62
CA LEU A 69 -13.38 -9.53 20.72
C LEU A 69 -12.86 -8.37 21.56
N THR A 70 -11.60 -8.46 21.97
CA THR A 70 -10.91 -7.40 22.71
C THR A 70 -10.74 -6.15 21.84
N GLU A 71 -10.70 -4.99 22.47
CA GLU A 71 -10.49 -3.70 21.80
C GLU A 71 -9.11 -3.66 21.11
N GLU A 72 -8.10 -4.25 21.76
CA GLU A 72 -6.74 -4.43 21.22
C GLU A 72 -6.74 -5.15 19.86
N LEU A 73 -7.49 -6.26 19.74
CA LEU A 73 -7.58 -7.01 18.49
C LEU A 73 -8.33 -6.22 17.40
N GLN A 74 -9.26 -5.34 17.77
CA GLN A 74 -9.94 -4.47 16.80
C GLN A 74 -9.01 -3.38 16.26
N GLU A 75 -8.16 -2.82 17.11
CA GLU A 75 -7.17 -1.82 16.72
C GLU A 75 -6.08 -2.43 15.84
N GLU A 76 -5.54 -3.59 16.20
CA GLU A 76 -4.54 -4.30 15.39
C GLU A 76 -5.09 -4.62 13.98
N LEU A 77 -6.34 -5.08 13.88
CA LEU A 77 -6.99 -5.33 12.59
C LEU A 77 -7.21 -4.04 11.77
N LYS A 78 -7.50 -2.90 12.42
CA LYS A 78 -7.63 -1.60 11.74
C LYS A 78 -6.28 -1.12 11.23
N GLU A 79 -5.24 -1.18 12.05
CA GLU A 79 -3.88 -0.79 11.68
C GLU A 79 -3.33 -1.68 10.55
N ARG A 80 -3.54 -3.00 10.63
CA ARG A 80 -3.16 -3.91 9.54
C ARG A 80 -3.88 -3.59 8.23
N LYS A 81 -5.15 -3.17 8.28
CA LYS A 81 -5.90 -2.74 7.08
C LYS A 81 -5.37 -1.43 6.52
N LYS A 82 -5.10 -0.42 7.37
CA LYS A 82 -4.51 0.86 6.96
C LYS A 82 -3.13 0.67 6.32
N ALA A 83 -2.28 -0.16 6.94
CA ALA A 83 -0.95 -0.48 6.42
C ALA A 83 -1.01 -1.16 5.04
N LYS A 84 -1.92 -2.13 4.85
CA LYS A 84 -2.15 -2.76 3.54
C LYS A 84 -2.63 -1.75 2.50
N GLN A 85 -3.55 -0.85 2.86
CA GLN A 85 -4.06 0.16 1.95
C GLN A 85 -2.98 1.18 1.55
N LYS A 86 -2.14 1.62 2.48
CA LYS A 86 -1.02 2.53 2.22
C LYS A 86 -0.03 1.91 1.23
N ARG A 87 0.41 0.67 1.49
CA ARG A 87 1.30 -0.08 0.57
C ARG A 87 0.72 -0.27 -0.82
N ALA A 88 -0.59 -0.50 -0.94
CA ALA A 88 -1.26 -0.64 -2.23
C ALA A 88 -1.29 0.69 -3.01
N LYS A 89 -1.53 1.81 -2.33
CA LYS A 89 -1.48 3.15 -2.95
C LYS A 89 -0.06 3.51 -3.41
N GLU A 90 0.94 3.31 -2.57
CA GLU A 90 2.35 3.56 -2.91
C GLU A 90 2.80 2.77 -4.14
N ARG A 91 2.41 1.48 -4.23
CA ARG A 91 2.72 0.66 -5.42
C ARG A 91 2.09 1.20 -6.70
N LYS A 92 0.84 1.67 -6.65
CA LYS A 92 0.17 2.26 -7.82
C LYS A 92 0.89 3.53 -8.30
N VAL A 93 1.23 4.43 -7.38
CA VAL A 93 1.96 5.67 -7.71
C VAL A 93 3.32 5.37 -8.34
N ILE A 94 4.07 4.41 -7.80
CA ILE A 94 5.37 4.01 -8.36
C ILE A 94 5.20 3.42 -9.77
N GLU A 95 4.15 2.64 -10.02
CA GLU A 95 3.88 2.05 -11.33
C GLU A 95 3.47 3.10 -12.36
N GLU A 96 2.66 4.09 -11.97
CA GLU A 96 2.28 5.23 -12.81
C GLU A 96 3.50 6.07 -13.19
N LEU A 97 4.35 6.44 -12.22
CA LEU A 97 5.59 7.17 -12.48
C LEU A 97 6.51 6.43 -13.46
N LYS A 98 6.67 5.10 -13.29
CA LYS A 98 7.46 4.28 -14.23
C LYS A 98 6.87 4.26 -15.64
N LYS A 99 5.54 4.18 -15.77
CA LYS A 99 4.87 4.23 -17.08
C LYS A 99 5.09 5.59 -17.74
N GLU A 100 5.01 6.66 -16.96
CA GLU A 100 5.18 8.03 -17.46
C GLU A 100 6.62 8.29 -17.91
N GLU A 101 7.62 7.81 -17.16
CA GLU A 101 9.03 7.83 -17.57
C GLU A 101 9.27 7.03 -18.84
N GLU A 102 8.69 5.83 -18.98
CA GLU A 102 8.84 5.02 -20.19
C GLU A 102 8.14 5.69 -21.39
N ILE A 103 6.96 6.29 -21.21
CA ILE A 103 6.28 7.06 -22.26
C ILE A 103 7.15 8.26 -22.69
N GLN A 104 7.73 9.00 -21.74
CA GLN A 104 8.63 10.12 -22.06
C GLN A 104 9.88 9.65 -22.80
N LYS A 105 10.45 8.52 -22.39
CA LYS A 105 11.61 7.91 -23.05
C LYS A 105 11.28 7.48 -24.47
N GLN A 106 10.13 6.83 -24.69
CA GLN A 106 9.67 6.43 -26.02
C GLN A 106 9.44 7.65 -26.93
N LYS A 107 8.76 8.69 -26.42
CA LYS A 107 8.59 9.97 -27.14
C LYS A 107 9.94 10.59 -27.52
N PHE A 108 10.91 10.59 -26.60
CA PHE A 108 12.25 11.11 -26.88
C PHE A 108 12.98 10.30 -27.96
N LEU A 109 12.82 8.97 -27.96
CA LEU A 109 13.43 8.10 -28.97
C LEU A 109 12.82 8.32 -30.37
N GLN A 110 11.53 8.63 -30.45
CA GLN A 110 10.81 8.88 -31.70
C GLN A 110 11.12 10.24 -32.36
N LEU A 111 11.71 11.19 -31.63
CA LEU A 111 12.09 12.50 -32.18
C LEU A 111 13.28 12.39 -33.14
N SER A 112 13.26 13.21 -34.20
CA SER A 112 14.38 13.36 -35.14
C SER A 112 15.57 14.08 -34.49
N ASP A 113 16.77 13.91 -35.05
CA ASP A 113 17.99 14.54 -34.51
C ASP A 113 17.92 16.08 -34.53
N ARG A 114 17.18 16.67 -35.47
CA ARG A 114 16.90 18.10 -35.53
C ARG A 114 16.05 18.58 -34.34
N GLU A 115 15.01 17.83 -33.99
CA GLU A 115 14.11 18.16 -32.88
C GLU A 115 14.79 17.94 -31.51
N LYS A 116 15.62 16.89 -31.39
CA LYS A 116 16.44 16.66 -30.20
C LYS A 116 17.41 17.81 -29.95
N CYS A 117 18.03 18.36 -31.00
CA CYS A 117 18.90 19.53 -30.92
C CYS A 117 18.15 20.82 -30.54
N ALA A 118 16.95 21.04 -31.10
CA ALA A 118 16.10 22.18 -30.74
C ALA A 118 15.66 22.12 -29.26
N LEU A 119 15.19 20.97 -28.77
CA LEU A 119 14.83 20.77 -27.37
C LEU A 119 16.02 20.95 -26.41
N ALA A 120 17.23 20.55 -26.83
CA ALA A 120 18.45 20.79 -26.05
C ALA A 120 18.81 22.28 -26.01
N ALA A 121 18.59 23.03 -27.10
CA ALA A 121 18.78 24.48 -27.14
C ALA A 121 17.76 25.23 -26.28
N GLU A 122 16.47 24.85 -26.33
CA GLU A 122 15.41 25.38 -25.47
C GLU A 122 15.71 25.14 -23.98
N LYS A 123 16.12 23.91 -23.62
CA LYS A 123 16.54 23.58 -22.25
C LYS A 123 17.78 24.34 -21.80
N ARG A 124 18.72 24.63 -22.71
CA ARG A 124 19.88 25.49 -22.43
C ARG A 124 19.44 26.94 -22.20
N PHE A 125 18.49 27.46 -22.98
CA PHE A 125 17.91 28.78 -22.76
C PHE A 125 17.19 28.88 -21.40
N MET A 126 16.45 27.85 -20.98
CA MET A 126 15.81 27.80 -19.65
C MET A 126 16.83 27.66 -18.49
N ALA A 127 17.91 26.91 -18.68
CA ALA A 127 18.92 26.69 -17.63
C ALA A 127 19.81 27.93 -17.36
N VAL A 128 19.86 28.91 -18.28
CA VAL A 128 20.57 30.19 -18.07
C VAL A 128 19.87 31.05 -16.99
N GLN A 129 18.61 30.74 -16.63
CA GLN A 129 17.89 31.38 -15.52
C GLN A 129 18.17 30.79 -14.11
N GLY A 130 19.16 29.88 -13.97
CA GLY A 130 19.74 29.57 -12.65
C GLY A 130 19.20 28.35 -11.89
N THR A 131 18.73 27.30 -12.58
CA THR A 131 18.38 26.02 -11.93
C THR A 131 19.41 24.93 -12.27
N PHE A 132 20.07 24.40 -11.23
CA PHE A 132 21.12 23.37 -11.17
C PHE A 132 21.15 22.34 -12.31
N LYS A 133 22.36 22.11 -12.87
CA LYS A 133 22.57 21.38 -14.13
C LYS A 133 22.74 19.87 -13.93
N LEU A 134 21.83 19.13 -14.55
CA LEU A 134 21.98 17.72 -14.85
C LEU A 134 23.12 17.45 -15.84
N LEU A 135 24.31 17.14 -15.32
CA LEU A 135 25.47 16.76 -16.13
C LEU A 135 25.28 15.33 -16.64
N ARG A 136 25.30 15.08 -17.95
CA ARG A 136 25.07 13.74 -18.53
C ARG A 136 26.29 13.23 -19.30
N CYS A 137 26.51 11.92 -19.23
CA CYS A 137 27.53 11.22 -20.01
C CYS A 137 27.24 11.31 -21.50
N PHE A 138 28.22 11.76 -22.28
CA PHE A 138 28.12 11.91 -23.73
C PHE A 138 27.83 10.60 -24.48
N TYR A 139 28.35 9.46 -23.99
CA TYR A 139 28.17 8.16 -24.66
C TYR A 139 26.86 7.45 -24.29
N CYS A 140 26.45 7.47 -23.02
CA CYS A 140 25.34 6.63 -22.52
C CYS A 140 24.20 7.40 -21.84
N GLY A 141 24.29 8.74 -21.73
CA GLY A 141 23.22 9.59 -21.21
C GLY A 141 22.98 9.52 -19.69
N LYS A 142 23.75 8.70 -18.95
CA LYS A 142 23.69 8.62 -17.48
C LYS A 142 24.00 9.97 -16.82
N ASN A 143 23.27 10.31 -15.75
CA ASN A 143 23.60 11.47 -14.92
C ASN A 143 24.98 11.25 -14.25
N ILE A 144 25.84 12.25 -14.31
CA ILE A 144 27.21 12.30 -13.78
C ILE A 144 27.40 13.45 -12.79
N GLU A 145 26.33 14.10 -12.31
CA GLU A 145 26.43 15.12 -11.25
C GLU A 145 27.15 14.61 -9.99
N GLU A 146 26.89 13.37 -9.57
CA GLU A 146 27.45 12.79 -8.34
C GLU A 146 28.82 12.12 -8.52
N LYS A 147 29.39 12.11 -9.73
CA LYS A 147 30.67 11.43 -10.01
C LYS A 147 31.61 12.32 -10.77
N TYR A 148 32.89 12.33 -10.38
CA TYR A 148 33.94 13.00 -11.15
C TYR A 148 33.97 12.44 -12.58
N PRO A 149 33.59 13.22 -13.60
CA PRO A 149 33.46 12.71 -14.95
C PRO A 149 34.82 12.55 -15.60
N PHE A 150 34.98 11.51 -16.42
CA PHE A 150 36.15 11.39 -17.28
C PHE A 150 36.00 12.36 -18.46
N GLU A 151 37.05 13.09 -18.78
CA GLU A 151 37.07 14.06 -19.87
C GLU A 151 37.98 13.56 -21.00
N TYR A 152 37.50 13.67 -22.23
CA TYR A 152 38.28 13.40 -23.42
C TYR A 152 37.84 14.32 -24.54
N MET A 153 38.78 15.10 -25.08
CA MET A 153 38.47 16.31 -25.84
C MET A 153 37.56 17.22 -24.99
N ASP A 154 36.40 17.63 -25.49
CA ASP A 154 35.42 18.45 -24.77
C ASP A 154 34.20 17.67 -24.25
N TYR A 155 34.28 16.33 -24.25
CA TYR A 155 33.17 15.45 -23.88
C TYR A 155 33.36 14.85 -22.49
N LYS A 156 32.27 14.81 -21.71
CA LYS A 156 32.24 14.23 -20.35
C LYS A 156 31.59 12.86 -20.32
N PHE A 157 32.19 11.92 -19.59
CA PHE A 157 31.78 10.52 -19.59
C PHE A 157 31.64 9.96 -18.17
N CYS A 158 30.69 9.04 -17.96
CA CYS A 158 30.46 8.40 -16.66
C CYS A 158 31.47 7.29 -16.31
N SER A 159 32.25 6.81 -17.29
CA SER A 159 33.22 5.72 -17.09
C SER A 159 34.26 5.68 -18.21
N VAL A 160 35.42 5.07 -17.92
CA VAL A 160 36.47 4.79 -18.91
C VAL A 160 35.96 3.95 -20.09
N GLN A 161 34.98 3.06 -19.86
CA GLN A 161 34.36 2.29 -20.94
C GLN A 161 33.60 3.18 -21.94
N CYS A 162 32.92 4.21 -21.44
CA CYS A 162 32.24 5.18 -22.31
C CYS A 162 33.24 6.01 -23.13
N VAL A 163 34.40 6.34 -22.56
CA VAL A 163 35.50 7.01 -23.29
C VAL A 163 36.06 6.09 -24.39
N LYS A 164 36.32 4.81 -24.07
CA LYS A 164 36.86 3.82 -25.02
C LYS A 164 35.91 3.59 -26.20
N ASN A 165 34.62 3.37 -25.92
CA ASN A 165 33.63 3.14 -26.96
C ASN A 165 33.44 4.37 -27.85
N HIS A 166 33.50 5.58 -27.28
CA HIS A 166 33.47 6.82 -28.04
C HIS A 166 34.69 6.94 -28.97
N ARG A 167 35.90 6.63 -28.47
CA ARG A 167 37.11 6.63 -29.29
C ARG A 167 37.02 5.62 -30.42
N GLN A 168 36.59 4.39 -30.13
CA GLN A 168 36.45 3.33 -31.13
C GLN A 168 35.47 3.73 -32.24
N LYS A 169 34.28 4.24 -31.90
CA LYS A 169 33.32 4.72 -32.92
C LYS A 169 33.84 5.86 -33.79
N ASN A 170 34.70 6.74 -33.26
CA ASN A 170 35.29 7.84 -34.02
C ASN A 170 36.57 7.46 -34.78
N ILE A 171 37.10 6.23 -34.60
CA ILE A 171 38.26 5.73 -35.35
C ILE A 171 37.82 4.93 -36.60
N VAL A 172 36.56 4.47 -36.66
CA VAL A 172 36.04 3.69 -37.81
C VAL A 172 35.34 4.54 -38.87
N ASN A 173 35.63 5.84 -38.95
CA ASN A 173 35.27 6.71 -40.08
C ASN A 173 36.53 7.36 -40.64
#